data_AF-A0A6L4AD02-F1
#
_entry.id   AF-A0A6L4AD02-F1
#
_cell.length_a   1.000
_cell.length_b   1.000
_cell.length_c   1.000
_cell.angle_alpha   90.00
_cell.angle_beta   90.00
_cell.angle_gamma   90.00
#
_symmetry.space_group_name_H-M   'P 1'
#
loop_
_entity.id
_entity.type
_entity.pdbx_description
1 polymer ?
#
loop_
_entity_poly.entity_id
_entity_poly.type
_entity_poly.pdbx_seq_one_letter_code
_entity_poly.pdbx_strand_id
1 'polypeptide(L)' 'MPCKIASMKPMSWRWSSRLRSTAAILIFKRQRPDDTVLFIDASRDLEQGTNQNRLRPADLANIVQTYRRWEPIEYMPRW' A
#
# COMPACT_ATOMS: atom_id res chain seq x y z
N MET A 1 46.30 42.48 -1.32
CA MET A 1 44.86 42.15 -1.43
C MET A 1 44.63 40.81 -0.74
N PRO A 2 43.91 40.71 0.38
CA PRO A 2 43.58 39.40 0.93
C PRO A 2 42.43 38.78 0.11
N CYS A 3 42.67 37.57 -0.39
CA CYS A 3 41.68 36.76 -1.07
C CYS A 3 40.58 36.35 -0.07
N LYS A 4 39.31 36.64 -0.38
CA LYS A 4 38.15 36.21 0.41
C LYS A 4 37.88 34.73 0.15
N ILE A 5 38.08 33.89 1.17
CA ILE A 5 37.57 32.52 1.18
C ILE A 5 36.06 32.61 1.43
N ALA A 6 35.27 32.31 0.41
CA ALA A 6 33.82 32.19 0.55
C ALA A 6 33.51 30.93 1.37
N SER A 7 32.90 31.12 2.55
CA SER A 7 32.34 30.04 3.34
C SER A 7 31.15 29.43 2.59
N MET A 8 31.33 28.23 2.06
CA MET A 8 30.23 27.38 1.59
C MET A 8 29.42 26.94 2.82
N LYS A 9 28.18 27.41 2.91
CA LYS A 9 27.22 26.92 3.90
C LYS A 9 26.97 25.43 3.64
N PRO A 10 26.96 24.57 4.67
CA PRO A 10 26.67 23.16 4.48
C PRO A 10 25.24 23.02 3.96
N MET A 11 25.14 22.49 2.75
CA MET A 11 23.91 22.09 2.11
C MET A 11 23.31 20.97 2.95
N SER A 12 22.40 21.33 3.85
CA SER A 12 21.67 20.38 4.69
C SER A 12 20.85 19.49 3.76
N TRP A 13 21.30 18.25 3.58
CA TRP A 13 20.56 17.21 2.88
C TRP A 13 19.31 16.88 3.68
N ARG A 14 18.20 17.56 3.38
CA ARG A 14 16.87 17.14 3.82
C ARG A 14 16.48 15.94 2.96
N TRP A 15 16.82 14.74 3.44
CA TRP A 15 16.35 13.48 2.88
C TRP A 15 14.82 13.49 2.84
N SER A 16 14.25 13.77 1.67
CA SER A 16 12.81 13.60 1.44
C SER A 16 12.53 12.14 1.07
N SER A 17 12.84 11.23 1.98
CA SER A 17 12.52 9.82 1.81
C SER A 17 11.15 9.53 2.42
N ARG A 18 10.07 10.10 1.85
CA ARG A 18 8.72 9.63 2.17
C ARG A 18 8.49 8.33 1.39
N LEU A 19 9.14 7.25 1.84
CA LEU A 19 8.89 5.90 1.34
C LEU A 19 7.50 5.48 1.79
N ARG A 20 6.55 5.50 0.85
CA ARG A 20 5.22 4.94 1.05
C ARG A 20 5.32 3.42 0.87
N SER A 21 5.26 2.68 1.97
CA SER A 21 5.32 1.22 1.98
C SER A 21 3.97 0.62 1.62
N THR A 22 3.98 -0.35 0.71
CA THR A 22 2.84 -1.23 0.44
C THR A 22 2.83 -2.37 1.46
N ALA A 23 1.65 -2.74 1.93
CA ALA A 23 1.47 -3.88 2.82
C ALA A 23 0.63 -4.96 2.14
N ALA A 24 1.01 -6.21 2.35
CA ALA A 24 0.23 -7.38 1.94
C ALA A 24 -0.07 -8.21 3.19
N ILE A 25 -1.29 -8.75 3.26
CA ILE A 25 -1.74 -9.60 4.38
C ILE A 25 -1.97 -11.00 3.82
N LEU A 26 -1.27 -11.98 4.38
CA LEU A 26 -1.44 -13.39 4.03
C LEU A 26 -2.20 -14.11 5.14
N ILE A 27 -3.27 -14.80 4.78
CA ILE A 27 -4.10 -15.58 5.70
C ILE A 27 -3.93 -17.06 5.37
N PHE A 28 -3.39 -17.82 6.32
CA PHE A 28 -3.23 -19.27 6.19
C PHE A 28 -4.31 -20.00 6.99
N LYS A 29 -4.95 -21.00 6.35
CA LYS A 29 -5.88 -21.91 7.01
C LYS A 29 -5.27 -23.31 7.01
N ARG A 30 -5.16 -23.94 8.19
CA ARG A 30 -4.71 -25.34 8.30
C ARG A 30 -5.81 -26.30 7.83
N GLN A 31 -5.41 -27.43 7.24
CA GLN A 31 -6.31 -28.48 6.72
C GLN A 31 -7.38 -27.96 5.75
N ARG A 32 -6.96 -27.22 4.72
CA ARG A 32 -7.85 -26.95 3.60
C ARG A 32 -7.99 -28.22 2.72
N PRO A 33 -9.19 -28.48 2.18
CA PRO A 33 -9.40 -29.56 1.23
C PRO A 33 -8.85 -29.25 -0.17
N ASP A 34 -8.56 -27.99 -0.46
CA ASP A 34 -8.19 -27.46 -1.77
C ASP A 34 -6.95 -26.54 -1.71
N ASP A 35 -6.12 -26.58 -2.75
CA ASP A 35 -4.89 -25.77 -2.89
C ASP A 35 -5.14 -24.39 -3.52
N THR A 36 -6.40 -23.96 -3.57
CA THR A 36 -6.76 -22.75 -4.30
C THR A 36 -6.42 -21.47 -3.51
N VAL A 37 -5.84 -20.49 -4.21
CA VAL A 37 -5.41 -19.22 -3.62
C VAL A 37 -6.34 -18.10 -4.10
N LEU A 38 -6.97 -17.40 -3.16
CA LEU A 38 -7.79 -16.23 -3.45
C LEU A 38 -6.95 -14.96 -3.33
N PHE A 39 -6.78 -14.25 -4.45
CA PHE A 39 -6.13 -12.94 -4.47
C PHE A 39 -7.18 -11.83 -4.43
N ILE A 40 -7.05 -10.92 -3.47
CA ILE A 40 -7.91 -9.74 -3.33
C ILE A 40 -7.02 -8.50 -3.44
N ASP A 41 -7.15 -7.76 -4.56
CA ASP A 41 -6.48 -6.47 -4.72
C ASP A 41 -7.37 -5.34 -4.19
N ALA A 42 -7.00 -4.80 -3.03
CA ALA A 42 -7.68 -3.66 -2.41
C ALA A 42 -6.90 -2.35 -2.56
N SER A 43 -5.87 -2.29 -3.42
CA SER A 43 -4.98 -1.13 -3.53
C SER A 43 -5.67 0.16 -4.01
N ARG A 44 -6.83 0.03 -4.69
CA ARG A 44 -7.56 1.13 -5.33
C ARG A 44 -8.66 1.74 -4.47
N ASP A 45 -9.21 0.96 -3.53
CA ASP A 45 -10.35 1.34 -2.70
C ASP A 45 -9.86 1.78 -1.31
N LEU A 46 -8.98 2.79 -1.29
CA LEU A 46 -8.35 3.29 -0.06
C LEU A 46 -8.40 4.82 -0.05
N GLU A 47 -8.58 5.41 1.12
CA GLU A 47 -8.40 6.85 1.30
C GLU A 47 -6.90 7.16 1.44
N GLN A 48 -6.35 7.96 0.53
CA GLN A 48 -4.92 8.30 0.54
C GLN A 48 -4.59 9.17 1.76
N GLY A 49 -3.73 8.65 2.63
CA GLY A 49 -3.20 9.38 3.78
C GLY A 49 -1.72 9.71 3.60
N THR A 50 -1.20 10.63 4.43
CA THR A 50 0.17 11.16 4.28
C THR A 50 1.26 10.14 4.61
N ASN A 51 1.02 9.28 5.61
CA ASN A 51 1.98 8.26 6.06
C ASN A 51 1.48 6.83 5.84
N GLN A 52 0.16 6.61 5.88
CA GLN A 52 -0.49 5.33 5.63
C GLN A 52 -1.85 5.59 4.97
N ASN A 53 -2.30 4.70 4.10
CA ASN A 53 -3.65 4.77 3.53
C ASN A 53 -4.67 4.37 4.61
N ARG A 54 -5.79 5.08 4.67
CA ARG A 54 -6.88 4.77 5.59
C ARG A 54 -7.86 3.82 4.91
N LEU A 55 -8.11 2.69 5.57
CA LEU A 55 -9.18 1.76 5.21
C LEU A 55 -10.50 2.29 5.78
N ARG A 56 -11.47 2.62 4.92
CA ARG A 56 -12.79 3.04 5.39
C ARG A 56 -13.60 1.80 5.79
N PRO A 57 -14.62 1.96 6.67
CA PRO A 57 -15.49 0.84 7.03
C PRO A 57 -16.16 0.15 5.84
N ALA A 58 -16.50 0.91 4.79
CA ALA A 58 -17.07 0.38 3.55
C ALA A 58 -16.09 -0.52 2.77
N ASP A 59 -14.82 -0.10 2.65
CA ASP A 59 -13.78 -0.86 1.96
C ASP A 59 -13.50 -2.18 2.69
N LEU A 60 -13.43 -2.13 4.04
CA LEU A 60 -13.30 -3.31 4.89
C LEU A 60 -14.49 -4.27 4.71
N ALA A 61 -15.72 -3.76 4.68
CA ALA A 61 -16.90 -4.58 4.47
C ALA A 61 -16.85 -5.31 3.12
N ASN A 62 -16.41 -4.63 2.06
CA ASN A 62 -16.26 -5.23 0.73
C ASN A 62 -15.19 -6.34 0.72
N ILE A 63 -14.01 -6.10 1.30
CA ILE A 63 -12.93 -7.10 1.41
C ILE A 63 -13.42 -8.34 2.18
N VAL A 64 -14.08 -8.15 3.31
CA VAL A 64 -14.61 -9.25 4.13
C VAL A 64 -15.71 -10.01 3.40
N GLN A 65 -16.60 -9.31 2.70
CA GLN A 65 -17.65 -9.93 1.91
C GLN A 65 -17.08 -10.77 0.76
N THR A 66 -16.05 -10.26 0.06
CA THR A 66 -15.33 -10.97 -0.99
C THR A 66 -14.70 -12.24 -0.45
N TYR A 67 -13.97 -12.14 0.67
CA TYR A 67 -13.36 -13.28 1.34
C TYR A 67 -14.40 -14.32 1.80
N ARG A 68 -15.59 -13.90 2.25
CA ARG A 68 -16.67 -14.80 2.68
C ARG A 68 -17.38 -15.48 1.52
N ARG A 69 -17.60 -14.77 0.41
CA ARG A 69 -18.27 -15.32 -0.78
C ARG A 69 -17.39 -16.30 -1.53
N TRP A 70 -16.07 -16.17 -1.42
CA TRP A 70 -15.13 -17.00 -2.17
C TRP A 70 -15.31 -16.91 -3.70
N GLU A 71 -15.97 -15.84 -4.13
CA GLU A 71 -16.21 -15.52 -5.54
C GLU A 71 -15.22 -14.44 -5.97
N PRO A 72 -14.53 -14.63 -7.10
CA PRO A 72 -13.74 -13.56 -7.68
C PRO A 72 -14.68 -12.44 -8.11
N ILE A 73 -14.46 -11.23 -7.59
CA ILE A 73 -15.09 -10.05 -8.19
C ILE A 73 -14.34 -9.83 -9.50
N GLU A 74 -15.02 -10.06 -10.63
CA GLU A 74 -14.47 -9.76 -11.94
C GLU A 74 -14.21 -8.26 -12.04
N TYR A 75 -12.94 -7.88 -11.86
CA TYR A 75 -12.52 -6.51 -12.12
C TYR A 75 -12.44 -6.35 -13.64
N MET A 76 -13.51 -5.75 -14.18
CA MET A 76 -13.71 -5.16 -15.51
C MET A 76 -12.45 -5.17 -16.43
N PRO A 77 -12.56 -5.72 -17.67
CA PRO A 77 -11.42 -5.88 -18.56
C PRO A 77 -10.89 -4.52 -18.98
N ARG A 78 -9.59 -4.31 -18.87
CA ARG A 78 -8.93 -3.21 -19.58
C ARG A 78 -7.55 -3.64 -20.06
N TRP A 79 -7.37 -3.43 -21.37
CA TRP A 79 -6.14 -3.48 -22.14
C TRP A 79 -5.05 -2.59 -21.53
#